data_AF-A0A2A4N3Y6-F1
#
_entry.id   AF-A0A2A4N3Y6-F1
#
_cell.length_a   1.000
_cell.length_b   1.000
_cell.length_c   1.000
_cell.angle_alpha   90.00
_cell.angle_beta   90.00
_cell.angle_gamma   90.00
#
_symmetry.space_group_name_H-M   'P 1'
#
loop_
_entity.id
_entity.type
_entity.pdbx_description
1 polymer ?
#
loop_
_entity_poly.entity_id
_entity_poly.type
_entity_poly.pdbx_seq_one_letter_code
_entity_poly.pdbx_strand_id
1 'polypeptide(L)'
;MIYLISFLLILVIIVAYIIGNNNDAKNSKQKISDNRIDYENVQISETKDSTKITFKNKAGYIDGKHYTEYVDDIKEFKRQNKLQDAENILLKIIEALKAEAKAEGPHWFLAPWYFEQLAIIYRKQKRIEKERYILEQYLNLNKIDEKGETPLEVRYRKVAKSG
;
A
#
# COMPACT_ATOMS: atom_id res chain seq x y z
N MET A 1 -35.56 -50.31 -2.72
CA MET A 1 -36.16 -48.99 -2.41
C MET A 1 -35.23 -48.09 -1.60
N ILE A 2 -34.68 -48.54 -0.46
CA ILE A 2 -33.76 -47.74 0.39
C ILE A 2 -32.50 -47.28 -0.35
N TYR A 3 -31.87 -48.16 -1.15
CA TYR A 3 -30.67 -47.81 -1.93
C TYR A 3 -30.89 -46.74 -3.00
N LEU A 4 -32.13 -46.63 -3.53
CA LEU A 4 -32.47 -45.62 -4.53
C LEU A 4 -32.50 -44.20 -3.91
N ILE A 5 -33.01 -44.11 -2.68
CA ILE A 5 -33.07 -42.86 -1.92
C ILE A 5 -31.65 -42.43 -1.48
N SER A 6 -30.83 -43.38 -1.01
CA SER A 6 -29.43 -43.09 -0.65
C SER A 6 -28.60 -42.64 -1.85
N PHE A 7 -28.79 -43.25 -3.03
CA PHE A 7 -28.10 -42.85 -4.25
C PHE A 7 -28.49 -41.43 -4.68
N LEU A 8 -29.78 -41.08 -4.58
CA LEU A 8 -30.27 -39.73 -4.88
C LEU A 8 -29.65 -38.68 -3.94
N LEU A 9 -29.51 -39.01 -2.65
CA LEU A 9 -28.94 -38.11 -1.65
C LEU A 9 -27.44 -37.86 -1.88
N ILE A 10 -26.69 -38.92 -2.24
CA ILE A 10 -25.27 -38.83 -2.60
C ILE A 10 -25.11 -38.02 -3.90
N LEU A 11 -25.99 -38.21 -4.88
CA LEU A 11 -25.99 -37.43 -6.13
C LEU A 11 -26.19 -35.94 -5.84
N VAL A 12 -27.12 -35.58 -4.96
CA VAL A 12 -27.37 -34.19 -4.55
C VAL A 12 -26.14 -33.57 -3.86
N ILE A 13 -25.44 -34.31 -3.00
CA ILE A 13 -24.22 -33.84 -2.33
C ILE A 13 -23.09 -33.63 -3.35
N ILE A 14 -22.90 -34.56 -4.30
CA ILE A 14 -21.88 -34.44 -5.35
C ILE A 14 -22.18 -33.24 -6.26
N VAL A 15 -23.44 -33.04 -6.64
CA VAL A 15 -23.86 -31.89 -7.44
C VAL A 15 -23.64 -30.58 -6.67
N ALA A 16 -23.98 -30.52 -5.38
CA ALA A 16 -23.75 -29.35 -4.53
C ALA A 16 -22.25 -29.05 -4.34
N TYR A 17 -21.41 -30.08 -4.18
CA TYR A 17 -19.96 -29.94 -4.08
C TYR A 17 -19.34 -29.44 -5.39
N ILE A 18 -19.78 -29.96 -6.54
CA ILE A 18 -19.33 -29.50 -7.87
C ILE A 18 -19.78 -28.06 -8.14
N ILE A 19 -20.99 -27.66 -7.73
CA ILE A 19 -21.46 -26.27 -7.85
C ILE A 19 -20.68 -25.36 -6.90
N GLY A 20 -20.45 -25.77 -5.65
CA GLY A 20 -19.69 -25.02 -4.65
C GLY A 20 -18.23 -24.77 -5.06
N ASN A 21 -17.56 -25.78 -5.61
CA ASN A 21 -16.15 -25.71 -6.01
C ASN A 21 -15.93 -25.01 -7.37
N ASN A 22 -16.92 -24.99 -8.27
CA ASN A 22 -16.82 -24.30 -9.56
C ASN A 22 -17.05 -22.78 -9.49
N ASN A 23 -17.49 -22.27 -8.34
CA ASN A 23 -17.63 -20.83 -8.12
C ASN A 23 -16.28 -20.13 -7.94
N ASP A 24 -15.23 -20.87 -7.56
CA ASP A 24 -13.88 -20.32 -7.38
C ASP A 24 -13.09 -20.26 -8.69
N ALA A 25 -13.48 -21.04 -9.72
CA ALA A 25 -12.81 -21.05 -11.02
C ALA A 25 -13.46 -20.14 -12.07
N LYS A 26 -14.72 -19.74 -11.89
CA LYS A 26 -15.41 -18.78 -12.79
C LYS A 26 -15.33 -17.32 -12.32
N ASN A 27 -14.76 -17.05 -11.15
CA ASN A 27 -14.56 -15.69 -10.63
C ASN A 27 -13.08 -15.24 -10.60
N SER A 28 -12.20 -15.90 -11.37
CA SER A 28 -10.80 -15.48 -11.56
C SER A 28 -10.57 -14.59 -12.78
N LYS A 29 -11.57 -14.43 -13.66
CA LYS A 29 -11.56 -13.49 -14.79
C LYS A 29 -12.50 -12.29 -14.62
N GLN A 30 -13.20 -12.19 -13.49
CA GLN A 30 -14.08 -11.05 -13.20
C GLN A 30 -14.15 -10.74 -11.70
N LYS A 31 -13.01 -10.80 -11.02
CA LYS A 31 -12.77 -10.10 -9.74
C LYS A 31 -11.46 -9.34 -9.81
N ILE A 32 -11.34 -8.52 -10.85
CA ILE A 32 -10.56 -7.29 -10.78
C ILE A 32 -11.29 -6.51 -9.69
N SER A 33 -10.75 -6.59 -8.46
CA SER A 33 -11.21 -5.75 -7.36
C SER A 33 -11.27 -4.34 -7.90
N ASP A 34 -12.45 -3.74 -7.80
CA ASP A 34 -12.82 -2.38 -8.12
C ASP A 34 -11.93 -1.42 -7.30
N ASN A 35 -10.65 -1.40 -7.65
CA ASN A 35 -9.65 -0.46 -7.23
C ASN A 35 -9.82 0.70 -8.20
N ARG A 36 -10.98 1.36 -8.17
CA ARG A 36 -11.12 2.70 -8.71
C ARG A 36 -10.24 3.57 -7.83
N ILE A 37 -8.96 3.63 -8.18
CA ILE A 37 -8.21 4.86 -7.96
C ILE A 37 -9.11 5.93 -8.58
N ASP A 38 -9.55 6.91 -7.81
CA ASP A 38 -10.25 8.04 -8.38
C ASP A 38 -9.25 8.75 -9.30
N TYR A 39 -9.30 8.41 -10.59
CA TYR A 39 -8.31 8.75 -11.62
C TYR A 39 -8.41 10.20 -12.08
N GLU A 40 -9.28 11.01 -11.48
CA GLU A 40 -9.55 12.37 -11.94
C GLU A 40 -8.31 13.28 -11.86
N ASN A 41 -7.29 12.90 -11.06
CA ASN A 41 -6.05 13.68 -10.89
C ASN A 41 -4.74 12.90 -11.13
N VAL A 42 -4.77 11.73 -11.79
CA VAL A 42 -3.57 10.91 -12.04
C VAL A 42 -3.00 11.20 -13.43
N GLN A 43 -1.78 11.73 -13.49
CA GLN A 43 -0.97 11.80 -14.72
C GLN A 43 -0.09 10.55 -14.78
N ILE A 44 -0.42 9.63 -15.68
CA ILE A 44 0.40 8.46 -15.98
C ILE A 44 1.35 8.86 -17.11
N SER A 45 2.64 8.99 -16.82
CA SER A 45 3.65 9.09 -17.87
C SER A 45 4.25 7.70 -18.08
N GLU A 46 3.91 7.07 -19.20
CA GLU A 46 4.57 5.86 -19.67
C GLU A 46 5.93 6.25 -20.23
N THR A 47 7.00 5.80 -19.57
CA THR A 47 8.33 5.76 -20.18
C THR A 47 8.65 4.31 -20.51
N LYS A 48 9.52 4.10 -21.50
CA LYS A 48 9.85 2.78 -22.09
C LYS A 48 10.30 1.71 -21.08
N ASP A 49 10.52 2.09 -19.82
CA ASP A 49 11.08 1.26 -18.75
C ASP A 49 10.30 1.35 -17.40
N SER A 50 9.32 2.25 -17.23
CA SER A 50 8.50 2.30 -16.00
C SER A 50 7.24 3.17 -16.12
N THR A 51 6.19 2.78 -15.39
CA THR A 51 4.96 3.56 -15.18
C THR A 51 5.17 4.55 -14.02
N LYS A 52 5.31 5.84 -14.32
CA LYS A 52 5.40 6.88 -13.29
C LYS A 52 4.01 7.45 -13.01
N ILE A 53 3.50 7.19 -11.81
CA ILE A 53 2.23 7.75 -11.31
C ILE A 53 2.54 9.12 -10.72
N THR A 54 2.01 10.19 -11.33
CA THR A 54 2.16 11.57 -10.82
C THR A 54 0.78 12.10 -10.43
N PHE A 55 0.59 12.53 -9.17
CA PHE A 55 -0.65 13.11 -8.69
C PHE A 55 -0.68 14.63 -8.96
N LYS A 56 -1.76 15.14 -9.57
CA LYS A 56 -1.94 16.57 -9.88
C LYS A 56 -2.44 17.35 -8.66
N ASN A 57 -1.70 17.31 -7.56
CA ASN A 57 -2.02 18.10 -6.38
C ASN A 57 -1.05 19.27 -6.22
N LYS A 58 -1.52 20.37 -5.61
CA LYS A 58 -0.63 21.42 -5.12
C LYS A 58 0.40 20.79 -4.18
N ALA A 59 1.64 21.26 -4.24
CA ALA A 59 2.70 20.84 -3.33
C ALA A 59 2.23 20.92 -1.86
N GLY A 60 2.32 19.82 -1.11
CA GLY A 60 1.79 19.71 0.26
C GLY A 60 0.30 19.31 0.39
N TYR A 61 -0.43 19.08 -0.72
CA TYR A 61 -1.86 18.80 -0.69
C TYR A 61 -2.21 17.45 -1.34
N ILE A 62 -3.35 16.90 -0.92
CA ILE A 62 -3.99 15.70 -1.47
C ILE A 62 -5.47 16.00 -1.55
N ASP A 63 -6.05 15.91 -2.75
CA ASP A 63 -7.50 16.05 -2.96
C ASP A 63 -8.09 17.32 -2.29
N GLY A 64 -7.32 18.42 -2.32
CA GLY A 64 -7.68 19.72 -1.74
C GLY A 64 -7.35 19.93 -0.25
N LYS A 65 -6.90 18.90 0.46
CA LYS A 65 -6.58 18.92 1.90
C LYS A 65 -5.06 18.89 2.12
N HIS A 66 -4.55 19.58 3.14
CA HIS A 66 -3.11 19.50 3.45
C HIS A 66 -2.75 18.13 4.04
N TYR A 67 -1.57 17.58 3.71
CA TYR A 67 -1.23 16.21 4.10
C TYR A 67 -1.24 15.98 5.63
N THR A 68 -0.96 17.01 6.42
CA THR A 68 -0.96 16.93 7.90
C THR A 68 -2.34 16.64 8.47
N GLU A 69 -3.40 16.95 7.75
CA GLU A 69 -4.77 16.74 8.21
C GLU A 69 -5.21 15.27 8.10
N TYR A 70 -4.40 14.39 7.49
CA TYR A 70 -4.69 12.95 7.37
C TYR A 70 -4.08 12.13 8.52
N VAL A 71 -3.40 12.75 9.48
CA VAL A 71 -2.72 12.04 10.58
C VAL A 71 -3.69 11.16 11.38
N ASP A 72 -4.87 11.69 11.71
CA ASP A 72 -5.86 10.92 12.48
C ASP A 72 -6.55 9.85 11.62
N ASP A 73 -6.76 10.10 10.33
CA ASP A 73 -7.25 9.10 9.38
C ASP A 73 -6.30 7.89 9.30
N ILE A 74 -4.98 8.13 9.23
CA ILE A 74 -3.97 7.06 9.22
C ILE A 74 -4.00 6.24 10.51
N LYS A 75 -4.09 6.92 11.66
CA LYS A 75 -4.19 6.24 12.96
C LYS A 75 -5.45 5.38 13.00
N GLU A 76 -6.57 5.89 12.48
CA GLU A 76 -7.84 5.19 12.44
C GLU A 76 -7.79 3.96 11.55
N PHE A 77 -7.29 4.08 10.31
CA PHE A 77 -7.11 2.94 9.41
C PHE A 77 -6.25 1.84 10.04
N LYS A 78 -5.15 2.23 10.69
CA LYS A 78 -4.28 1.27 11.39
C LYS A 78 -4.98 0.60 12.57
N ARG A 79 -5.81 1.34 13.33
CA ARG A 79 -6.60 0.80 14.44
C ARG A 79 -7.64 -0.21 13.96
N GLN A 80 -8.28 0.08 12.83
CA GLN A 80 -9.26 -0.81 12.19
C GLN A 80 -8.61 -1.96 11.38
N ASN A 81 -7.28 -2.10 11.41
CA ASN A 81 -6.53 -3.05 10.58
C ASN A 81 -6.76 -2.90 9.07
N LYS A 82 -7.21 -1.73 8.61
CA LYS A 82 -7.35 -1.33 7.20
C LYS A 82 -5.99 -0.92 6.64
N LEU A 83 -5.06 -1.88 6.61
CA LEU A 83 -3.66 -1.62 6.27
C LEU A 83 -3.48 -1.15 4.82
N GLN A 84 -4.34 -1.61 3.90
CA GLN A 84 -4.29 -1.18 2.50
C GLN A 84 -4.71 0.29 2.33
N ASP A 85 -5.76 0.72 3.02
CA ASP A 85 -6.21 2.12 2.99
C ASP A 85 -5.13 3.04 3.59
N ALA A 86 -4.52 2.61 4.70
CA ALA A 86 -3.40 3.32 5.31
C ALA A 86 -2.18 3.40 4.37
N GLU A 87 -1.82 2.31 3.68
CA GLU A 87 -0.77 2.30 2.66
C GLU A 87 -1.07 3.31 1.54
N ASN A 88 -2.30 3.28 1.01
CA ASN A 88 -2.72 4.12 -0.11
C ASN A 88 -2.61 5.62 0.24
N ILE A 89 -3.12 6.04 1.41
CA ILE A 89 -3.05 7.45 1.81
C ILE A 89 -1.61 7.88 2.11
N LEU A 90 -0.79 7.02 2.75
CA LEU A 90 0.60 7.34 3.04
C LEU A 90 1.44 7.51 1.77
N LEU A 91 1.19 6.71 0.73
CA LEU A 91 1.84 6.88 -0.56
C LEU A 91 1.50 8.24 -1.19
N LYS A 92 0.21 8.64 -1.15
CA LYS A 92 -0.21 9.99 -1.60
C LYS A 92 0.49 11.11 -0.81
N ILE A 93 0.60 10.96 0.52
CA ILE A 93 1.28 11.92 1.40
C ILE A 93 2.76 12.04 1.07
N ILE A 94 3.45 10.93 0.84
CA ILE A 94 4.87 10.94 0.48
C ILE A 94 5.10 11.69 -0.84
N GLU A 95 4.24 11.52 -1.83
CA GLU A 95 4.34 12.29 -3.08
C GLU A 95 4.04 13.79 -2.87
N ALA A 96 3.04 14.12 -2.04
CA ALA A 96 2.75 15.52 -1.68
C ALA A 96 3.93 16.19 -0.93
N LEU A 97 4.58 15.46 -0.02
CA LEU A 97 5.79 15.88 0.70
C LEU A 97 6.98 16.09 -0.22
N LYS A 98 7.21 15.18 -1.17
CA LYS A 98 8.28 15.34 -2.17
C LYS A 98 8.03 16.56 -3.06
N ALA A 99 6.78 16.79 -3.45
CA ALA A 99 6.40 17.97 -4.22
C ALA A 99 6.60 19.27 -3.43
N GLU A 100 6.26 19.27 -2.13
CA GLU A 100 6.54 20.37 -1.19
C GLU A 100 8.04 20.63 -1.06
N ALA A 101 8.83 19.60 -0.75
CA ALA A 101 10.27 19.74 -0.62
C ALA A 101 10.93 20.28 -1.90
N LYS A 102 10.43 19.86 -3.08
CA LYS A 102 10.89 20.39 -4.37
C LYS A 102 10.53 21.86 -4.57
N ALA A 103 9.36 22.29 -4.10
CA ALA A 103 8.89 23.68 -4.21
C ALA A 103 9.62 24.62 -3.24
N GLU A 104 9.85 24.17 -2.01
CA GLU A 104 10.50 24.93 -0.94
C GLU A 104 12.04 24.94 -1.05
N GLY A 105 12.62 23.92 -1.68
CA GLY A 105 14.05 23.85 -2.00
C GLY A 105 14.90 23.06 -0.99
N PRO A 106 16.24 23.18 -1.08
CA PRO A 106 17.18 22.27 -0.42
C PRO A 106 17.16 22.24 1.12
N HIS A 107 16.48 23.20 1.74
CA HIS A 107 16.39 23.37 3.20
C HIS A 107 15.18 22.63 3.79
N TRP A 108 14.29 22.12 2.93
CA TRP A 108 13.06 21.46 3.36
C TRP A 108 13.31 19.98 3.63
N PHE A 109 13.05 19.56 4.87
CA PHE A 109 13.19 18.18 5.29
C PHE A 109 11.87 17.43 5.15
N LEU A 110 11.93 16.16 4.73
CA LEU A 110 10.76 15.31 4.67
C LEU A 110 10.44 14.80 6.08
N ALA A 111 9.19 14.95 6.52
CA ALA A 111 8.78 14.50 7.83
C ALA A 111 8.94 12.95 7.96
N PRO A 112 9.75 12.45 8.92
CA PRO A 112 10.06 11.01 9.04
C PRO A 112 8.83 10.15 9.32
N TRP A 113 7.86 10.70 10.04
CA TRP A 113 6.72 9.95 10.55
C TRP A 113 5.96 9.19 9.45
N TYR A 114 5.74 9.80 8.28
CA TYR A 114 4.99 9.17 7.19
C TYR A 114 5.72 7.98 6.57
N PHE A 115 7.04 8.09 6.39
CA PHE A 115 7.89 7.00 5.93
C PHE A 115 7.94 5.86 6.96
N GLU A 116 8.02 6.21 8.24
CA GLU A 116 7.99 5.24 9.33
C GLU A 116 6.66 4.47 9.39
N GLN A 117 5.52 5.18 9.30
CA GLN A 117 4.21 4.54 9.30
C GLN A 117 4.07 3.55 8.14
N LEU A 118 4.56 3.93 6.96
CA LEU A 118 4.51 3.07 5.77
C LEU A 118 5.42 1.84 5.94
N ALA A 119 6.62 2.01 6.48
CA ALA A 119 7.53 0.91 6.81
C ALA A 119 6.89 -0.08 7.81
N ILE A 120 6.22 0.43 8.86
CA ILE A 120 5.50 -0.38 9.84
C ILE A 120 4.38 -1.19 9.16
N ILE A 121 3.62 -0.58 8.25
CA ILE A 121 2.55 -1.25 7.50
C ILE A 121 3.13 -2.37 6.63
N TYR A 122 4.22 -2.12 5.90
CA TYR A 122 4.89 -3.15 5.11
C TYR A 122 5.40 -4.31 5.95
N ARG A 123 5.96 -4.04 7.14
CA ARG A 123 6.33 -5.08 8.10
C ARG A 123 5.13 -5.93 8.51
N LYS A 124 4.01 -5.31 8.85
CA LYS A 124 2.77 -6.01 9.24
C LYS A 124 2.22 -6.88 8.10
N GLN A 125 2.32 -6.42 6.86
CA GLN A 125 1.95 -7.16 5.66
C GLN A 125 3.00 -8.19 5.22
N LYS A 126 4.12 -8.34 5.96
CA LYS A 126 5.27 -9.22 5.62
C LYS A 126 5.95 -8.88 4.28
N ARG A 127 5.88 -7.63 3.84
CA ARG A 127 6.47 -7.12 2.59
C ARG A 127 7.83 -6.49 2.88
N ILE A 128 8.81 -7.32 3.23
CA ILE A 128 10.11 -6.88 3.75
C ILE A 128 10.89 -6.03 2.73
N GLU A 129 10.86 -6.40 1.45
CA GLU A 129 11.51 -5.61 0.39
C GLU A 129 10.95 -4.20 0.28
N LYS A 130 9.63 -4.05 0.47
CA LYS A 130 9.00 -2.73 0.46
C LYS A 130 9.34 -1.91 1.70
N GLU A 131 9.44 -2.55 2.86
CA GLU A 131 9.95 -1.91 4.09
C GLU A 131 11.37 -1.39 3.88
N ARG A 132 12.26 -2.20 3.31
CA ARG A 132 13.64 -1.81 2.99
C ARG A 132 13.66 -0.62 2.05
N TYR A 133 12.95 -0.74 0.93
CA TYR A 133 12.88 0.29 -0.11
C TYR A 133 12.44 1.64 0.46
N ILE A 134 11.34 1.69 1.21
CA ILE A 134 10.84 2.99 1.69
C ILE A 134 11.78 3.66 2.70
N LEU A 135 12.46 2.87 3.54
CA LEU A 135 13.45 3.39 4.48
C LEU A 135 14.69 3.92 3.75
N GLU A 136 15.20 3.18 2.77
CA GLU A 136 16.32 3.62 1.92
C GLU A 136 15.97 4.91 1.16
N GLN A 137 14.77 4.99 0.59
CA GLN A 137 14.28 6.19 -0.09
C GLN A 137 14.28 7.41 0.85
N TYR A 138 13.85 7.25 2.10
CA TYR A 138 13.86 8.35 3.09
C TYR A 138 15.28 8.84 3.39
N LEU A 139 16.22 7.92 3.61
CA LEU A 139 17.61 8.25 3.92
C LEU A 139 18.26 9.00 2.75
N ASN A 140 18.06 8.50 1.53
CA ASN A 140 18.57 9.13 0.30
C ASN A 140 18.01 10.54 0.08
N LEU A 141 16.69 10.73 0.27
CA LEU A 141 16.05 12.03 0.04
C LEU A 141 16.47 13.10 1.05
N ASN A 142 16.70 12.72 2.31
CA ASN A 142 17.16 13.65 3.34
C ASN A 142 18.70 13.75 3.43
N LYS A 143 19.43 13.05 2.55
CA LYS A 143 20.90 12.97 2.55
C LYS A 143 21.46 12.59 3.93
N ILE A 144 20.74 11.72 4.64
CA ILE A 144 21.14 11.19 5.94
C ILE A 144 22.17 10.10 5.66
N ASP A 145 23.34 10.19 6.27
CA ASP A 145 24.33 9.11 6.19
C ASP A 145 23.84 7.92 7.03
N GLU A 146 24.03 6.68 6.59
CA GLU A 146 23.51 5.48 7.28
C GLU A 146 24.15 5.20 8.66
N LYS A 147 24.81 6.22 9.23
CA LYS A 147 25.62 6.22 10.45
C LYS A 147 24.89 6.84 11.65
N GLY A 148 23.72 7.46 11.47
CA GLY A 148 22.96 8.11 12.55
C GLY A 148 22.15 7.17 13.46
N GLU A 149 21.62 7.79 14.53
CA GLU A 149 20.85 7.15 15.62
C GLU A 149 19.32 7.30 15.47
N THR A 150 18.81 7.82 14.36
CA THR A 150 17.36 8.02 14.21
C THR A 150 16.61 6.67 14.20
N PRO A 151 15.35 6.63 14.68
CA PRO A 151 14.56 5.39 14.67
C PRO A 151 14.44 4.72 13.29
N LEU A 152 14.39 5.49 12.20
CA LEU A 152 14.31 4.96 10.84
C LEU A 152 15.62 4.30 10.39
N GLU A 153 16.78 4.87 10.72
CA GLU A 153 18.09 4.27 10.42
C GLU A 153 18.29 2.96 11.18
N VAL A 154 17.94 2.94 12.48
CA VAL A 154 17.99 1.72 13.30
C VAL A 154 17.11 0.63 12.69
N ARG A 155 15.90 0.99 12.21
CA ARG A 155 14.99 0.05 11.54
C ARG A 155 15.59 -0.44 10.21
N TYR A 156 16.13 0.46 9.40
CA TYR A 156 16.75 0.12 8.11
C TYR A 156 17.89 -0.89 8.31
N ARG A 157 18.81 -0.65 9.24
CA ARG A 157 19.92 -1.58 9.53
C ARG A 157 19.44 -2.98 9.93
N LYS A 158 18.34 -3.07 10.69
CA LYS A 158 17.75 -4.37 11.06
C LYS A 158 17.21 -5.09 9.83
N VAL A 159 16.51 -4.39 8.95
CA VAL A 159 15.91 -4.95 7.73
C VAL A 159 16.98 -5.34 6.71
N ALA A 160 18.04 -4.53 6.56
CA ALA A 160 19.16 -4.80 5.66
C ALA A 160 19.97 -6.04 6.06
N LYS A 161 20.12 -6.31 7.36
CA LYS A 161 20.81 -7.51 7.87
C LYS A 161 19.98 -8.79 7.84
N SER A 162 18.66 -8.68 7.67
CA SER A 162 17.72 -9.80 7.85
C SER A 162 17.32 -10.52 6.56
N GLY A 163 17.81 -10.09 5.40
CA GLY A 163 17.51 -10.71 4.11
C GLY A 163 18.71 -10.60 3.20
#